data_AF-A0A519LVE6-F1
#
_entry.id   AF-A0A519LVE6-F1
#
_cell.length_a   1.000
_cell.length_b   1.000
_cell.length_c   1.000
_cell.angle_alpha   90.00
_cell.angle_beta   90.00
_cell.angle_gamma   90.00
#
_symmetry.space_group_name_H-M   'P 1'
#
loop_
_entity.id
_entity.type
_entity.pdbx_description
1 polymer ?
#
loop_
_entity_poly.entity_id
_entity_poly.type
_entity_poly.pdbx_seq_one_letter_code
_entity_poly.pdbx_strand_id
1 'polypeptide(L)'
;YNGKYVALHCSTDAIVPAWAYMLVTVYLQPQAKAVVQGTLNELDVLLYQDILSRIDYAEYSGKPVIIKGCSKKPVPQEAYVLAAQKLMPVAKSIMFGEACSAVPLYKRR
;
A
#
# COMPACT_ATOMS: atom_id res chain seq x y z
N TYR A 1 -18.63 -3.56 -12.65
CA TYR A 1 -17.52 -3.43 -11.65
C TYR A 1 -18.02 -3.70 -10.23
N ASN A 2 -19.10 -4.48 -10.05
CA ASN A 2 -19.68 -4.76 -8.74
C ASN A 2 -18.64 -5.41 -7.80
N GLY A 3 -18.39 -4.78 -6.66
CA GLY A 3 -17.46 -5.26 -5.65
C GLY A 3 -15.98 -5.20 -6.04
N LYS A 4 -15.62 -4.50 -7.12
CA LYS A 4 -14.25 -4.37 -7.62
C LYS A 4 -13.64 -3.01 -7.25
N TYR A 5 -12.32 -2.95 -7.20
CA TYR A 5 -11.57 -1.69 -7.17
C TYR A 5 -11.28 -1.25 -8.61
N VAL A 6 -11.37 0.05 -8.89
CA VAL A 6 -11.22 0.60 -10.24
C VAL A 6 -10.18 1.72 -10.25
N ALA A 7 -9.25 1.65 -11.20
CA ALA A 7 -8.27 2.70 -11.48
C ALA A 7 -8.61 3.37 -12.81
N LEU A 8 -8.77 4.69 -12.81
CA LEU A 8 -9.05 5.51 -13.98
C LEU A 8 -7.75 6.11 -14.49
N HIS A 9 -7.28 5.64 -15.65
CA HIS A 9 -6.00 6.02 -16.23
C HIS A 9 -6.16 6.40 -17.72
N CYS A 10 -5.58 7.54 -18.11
CA CYS A 10 -5.37 7.87 -19.52
C CYS A 10 -4.00 7.34 -19.95
N SER A 11 -3.99 6.37 -20.86
CA SER A 11 -2.78 5.71 -21.34
C SER A 11 -2.10 6.43 -22.51
N THR A 12 -2.54 7.64 -22.83
CA THR A 12 -2.02 8.47 -23.93
C THR A 12 -1.72 9.87 -23.41
N ASP A 13 -1.05 10.69 -24.23
CA ASP A 13 -0.71 12.08 -23.91
C ASP A 13 -1.90 13.05 -24.02
N ALA A 14 -3.14 12.53 -24.00
CA ALA A 14 -4.33 13.35 -24.05
C ALA A 14 -4.52 14.14 -22.75
N ILE A 15 -4.78 15.43 -22.87
CA ILE A 15 -5.16 16.28 -21.74
C ILE A 15 -6.65 16.04 -21.45
N VAL A 16 -6.94 15.30 -20.40
CA VAL A 16 -8.30 15.02 -19.93
C VAL A 16 -8.66 15.99 -18.80
N PRO A 17 -9.75 16.75 -18.90
CA PRO A 17 -10.14 17.67 -17.84
C PRO A 17 -10.58 16.89 -16.58
N ALA A 18 -10.27 17.42 -15.40
CA ALA A 18 -10.53 16.74 -14.12
C ALA A 18 -12.00 16.30 -13.93
N TRP A 19 -12.96 17.11 -14.42
CA TRP A 19 -14.39 16.79 -14.32
C TRP A 19 -14.77 15.50 -15.05
N ALA A 20 -14.04 15.08 -16.09
CA ALA A 20 -14.35 13.86 -16.84
C ALA A 20 -14.14 12.61 -15.97
N TYR A 21 -13.04 12.56 -15.20
CA TYR A 21 -12.81 11.48 -14.23
C TYR A 21 -13.86 11.48 -13.12
N MET A 22 -14.28 12.66 -12.66
CA MET A 22 -15.36 12.80 -11.68
C MET A 22 -16.68 12.26 -12.24
N LEU A 23 -17.02 12.60 -13.48
CA LEU A 23 -18.23 12.11 -14.15
C LEU A 23 -18.23 10.58 -14.23
N VAL A 24 -17.12 9.96 -14.67
CA VAL A 24 -16.99 8.50 -14.68
C VAL A 24 -17.16 7.93 -13.27
N THR A 25 -16.54 8.55 -12.27
CA THR A 25 -16.65 8.13 -10.87
C THR A 25 -18.10 8.14 -10.36
N VAL A 26 -18.91 9.15 -10.71
CA VAL A 26 -20.34 9.22 -10.33
C VAL A 26 -21.11 7.97 -10.77
N TYR A 27 -20.82 7.42 -11.95
CA TYR A 27 -21.48 6.20 -12.44
C TYR A 27 -20.89 4.91 -11.84
N LEU A 28 -19.61 4.92 -11.48
CA LEU A 28 -18.93 3.76 -10.90
C LEU A 28 -19.21 3.57 -9.40
N GLN A 29 -19.35 4.67 -8.67
CA GLN A 29 -19.39 4.68 -7.20
C GLN A 29 -20.50 3.79 -6.59
N PRO A 30 -21.71 3.66 -7.16
CA PRO A 30 -22.75 2.80 -6.60
C PRO A 30 -22.41 1.30 -6.62
N GLN A 31 -21.44 0.87 -7.44
CA GLN A 31 -21.12 -0.55 -7.65
C GLN A 31 -19.67 -0.91 -7.30
N ALA A 32 -18.73 0.02 -7.47
CA ALA A 32 -17.31 -0.20 -7.16
C ALA A 32 -17.05 -0.11 -5.64
N LYS A 33 -16.05 -0.84 -5.16
CA LYS A 33 -15.58 -0.73 -3.77
C LYS A 33 -14.75 0.54 -3.53
N ALA A 34 -13.94 0.89 -4.51
CA ALA A 34 -13.25 2.17 -4.58
C ALA A 34 -12.95 2.51 -6.03
N VAL A 35 -12.87 3.81 -6.31
CA VAL A 35 -12.46 4.36 -7.59
C VAL A 35 -11.32 5.33 -7.31
N VAL A 36 -10.21 5.16 -8.00
CA VAL A 36 -9.05 6.06 -7.90
C VAL A 36 -8.70 6.57 -9.29
N GLN A 37 -8.27 7.82 -9.37
CA GLN A 37 -7.60 8.31 -10.58
C GLN A 37 -6.13 7.94 -10.49
N GLY A 38 -5.63 7.18 -11.46
CA GLY A 38 -4.28 6.65 -11.45
C GLY A 38 -4.18 5.27 -12.11
N THR A 39 -2.99 4.72 -12.07
CA THR A 39 -2.62 3.37 -12.54
C THR A 39 -3.05 2.29 -11.54
N LEU A 40 -2.98 1.03 -11.98
CA LEU A 40 -3.20 -0.11 -11.07
C LEU A 40 -2.17 -0.16 -9.93
N ASN A 41 -0.93 0.25 -10.19
CA ASN A 41 0.11 0.31 -9.15
C ASN A 41 -0.23 1.36 -8.08
N GLU A 42 -0.72 2.54 -8.47
CA GLU A 42 -1.15 3.57 -7.52
C GLU A 42 -2.38 3.12 -6.71
N LEU A 43 -3.30 2.40 -7.34
CA LEU A 43 -4.41 1.75 -6.62
C LEU A 43 -3.89 0.77 -5.57
N ASP A 44 -2.95 -0.11 -5.91
CA ASP A 44 -2.36 -1.05 -4.96
C ASP A 44 -1.68 -0.31 -3.80
N VAL A 45 -0.90 0.75 -4.09
CA VAL A 45 -0.26 1.58 -3.05
C VAL A 45 -1.31 2.15 -2.08
N LEU A 46 -2.40 2.72 -2.60
CA LEU A 46 -3.48 3.27 -1.76
C LEU A 46 -4.16 2.20 -0.89
N LEU A 47 -4.36 1.01 -1.44
CA LEU A 47 -4.91 -0.12 -0.67
C LEU A 47 -3.95 -0.56 0.45
N TYR A 48 -2.65 -0.64 0.17
CA TYR A 48 -1.65 -0.92 1.21
C TYR A 48 -1.62 0.17 2.28
N GLN A 49 -1.66 1.44 1.88
CA GLN A 49 -1.69 2.56 2.81
C GLN A 49 -2.90 2.49 3.75
N ASP A 50 -4.10 2.24 3.21
CA ASP A 50 -5.31 2.09 4.01
C ASP A 50 -5.22 0.90 4.97
N ILE A 51 -4.83 -0.27 4.48
CA ILE A 51 -4.72 -1.48 5.30
C ILE A 51 -3.68 -1.29 6.41
N LEU A 52 -2.46 -0.86 6.07
CA LEU A 52 -1.38 -0.65 7.03
C LEU A 52 -1.73 0.43 8.07
N SER A 53 -2.55 1.42 7.71
CA SER A 53 -2.99 2.46 8.67
C SER A 53 -3.92 1.92 9.77
N ARG A 54 -4.59 0.79 9.53
CA ARG A 54 -5.61 0.21 10.43
C ARG A 54 -5.08 -0.97 11.25
N ILE A 55 -3.85 -1.42 11.00
CA ILE A 55 -3.23 -2.50 11.77
C ILE A 55 -2.93 -2.00 13.19
N ASP A 56 -3.28 -2.80 14.20
CA ASP A 56 -2.78 -2.60 15.55
C ASP A 56 -1.35 -3.11 15.66
N TYR A 57 -0.40 -2.19 15.86
CA TYR A 57 1.01 -2.50 15.95
C TYR A 57 1.48 -2.83 17.38
N ALA A 58 0.58 -2.83 18.37
CA ALA A 58 0.92 -3.12 19.77
C ALA A 58 1.58 -4.50 19.94
N GLU A 59 1.20 -5.49 19.13
CA GLU A 59 1.80 -6.83 19.17
C GLU A 59 3.31 -6.81 18.90
N TYR A 60 3.82 -5.82 18.16
CA TYR A 60 5.23 -5.70 17.82
C TYR A 60 6.06 -4.90 18.83
N SER A 61 5.42 -4.38 19.88
CA SER A 61 6.08 -3.53 20.88
C SER A 61 7.27 -4.23 21.53
N GLY A 62 8.45 -3.63 21.44
CA GLY A 62 9.69 -4.15 22.03
C GLY A 62 10.23 -5.44 21.39
N LYS A 63 9.65 -5.90 20.27
CA LYS A 63 10.06 -7.13 19.59
C LYS A 63 10.95 -6.86 18.37
N PRO A 64 11.87 -7.77 18.02
CA PRO A 64 12.52 -7.76 16.71
C PRO A 64 11.50 -8.17 15.64
N VAL A 65 11.45 -7.43 14.53
CA VAL A 65 10.52 -7.67 13.43
C VAL A 65 11.30 -7.84 12.12
N ILE A 66 10.86 -8.79 11.29
CA ILE A 66 11.36 -8.98 9.93
C ILE A 66 10.22 -8.71 8.96
N ILE A 67 10.41 -7.75 8.05
CA ILE A 67 9.51 -7.49 6.94
C ILE A 67 9.91 -8.43 5.79
N LYS A 68 9.06 -9.41 5.47
CA LYS A 68 9.32 -10.37 4.39
C LYS A 68 9.11 -9.71 3.02
N GLY A 69 10.12 -9.79 2.16
CA GLY A 69 10.06 -9.29 0.78
C GLY A 69 9.54 -10.29 -0.25
N CYS A 70 9.54 -11.59 0.07
CA CYS A 70 9.02 -12.64 -0.81
C CYS A 70 7.51 -12.76 -0.64
N SER A 71 6.75 -12.42 -1.68
CA SER A 71 5.30 -12.54 -1.71
C SER A 71 4.84 -13.27 -2.98
N LYS A 72 3.72 -14.02 -2.89
CA LYS A 72 3.14 -14.71 -4.06
C LYS A 72 2.54 -13.74 -5.08
N LYS A 73 2.21 -12.52 -4.64
CA LYS A 73 1.66 -11.43 -5.46
C LYS A 73 2.62 -10.24 -5.38
N PRO A 74 2.77 -9.45 -6.44
CA PRO A 74 3.62 -8.27 -6.39
C PRO A 74 3.16 -7.34 -5.25
N VAL A 75 4.12 -6.87 -4.47
CA VAL A 75 3.91 -5.89 -3.40
C VAL A 75 4.55 -4.59 -3.87
N PRO A 76 3.82 -3.46 -3.91
CA PRO A 76 4.40 -2.17 -4.25
C PRO A 76 5.56 -1.83 -3.31
N GLN A 77 6.65 -1.29 -3.84
CA GLN A 77 7.82 -0.94 -3.02
C GLN A 77 7.45 0.03 -1.87
N GLU A 78 6.51 0.93 -2.13
CA GLU A 78 5.99 1.89 -1.15
C GLU A 78 5.38 1.20 0.09
N ALA A 79 4.79 0.01 -0.07
CA ALA A 79 4.22 -0.73 1.06
C ALA A 79 5.28 -1.09 2.11
N TYR A 80 6.52 -1.38 1.69
CA TYR A 80 7.62 -1.66 2.61
C TYR A 80 8.09 -0.42 3.35
N VAL A 81 8.12 0.73 2.67
CA VAL A 81 8.44 2.03 3.27
C VAL A 81 7.40 2.39 4.34
N LEU A 82 6.12 2.29 4.00
CA LEU A 82 5.01 2.52 4.92
C LEU A 82 5.04 1.58 6.12
N ALA A 83 5.28 0.28 5.88
CA ALA A 83 5.39 -0.71 6.96
C ALA A 83 6.53 -0.37 7.92
N ALA A 84 7.70 0.01 7.39
CA ALA A 84 8.83 0.44 8.21
C ALA A 84 8.48 1.67 9.06
N GLN A 85 7.86 2.71 8.47
CA GLN A 85 7.43 3.91 9.18
C GLN A 85 6.47 3.59 10.33
N LYS A 86 5.53 2.66 10.13
CA LYS A 86 4.56 2.25 11.16
C LYS A 86 5.19 1.38 12.26
N LEU A 87 6.18 0.56 11.93
CA LEU A 87 6.83 -0.35 12.88
C LEU A 87 7.91 0.33 13.72
N MET A 88 8.62 1.33 13.18
CA MET A 88 9.74 2.01 13.85
C MET A 88 9.40 2.54 15.26
N PRO A 89 8.23 3.16 15.53
CA PRO A 89 7.88 3.67 16.85
C PRO A 89 7.70 2.61 17.94
N VAL A 90 7.39 1.36 17.55
CA VAL A 90 7.02 0.29 18.50
C VAL A 90 8.03 -0.85 18.56
N ALA A 91 8.63 -1.23 17.43
CA ALA A 91 9.52 -2.37 17.35
C ALA A 91 10.89 -2.09 18.00
N LYS A 92 11.54 -3.15 18.50
CA LYS A 92 12.92 -3.08 19.00
C LYS A 92 13.94 -3.02 17.87
N SER A 93 13.68 -3.74 16.78
CA SER A 93 14.50 -3.70 15.57
C SER A 93 13.67 -4.11 14.36
N ILE A 94 14.05 -3.62 13.19
CA ILE A 94 13.43 -3.98 11.90
C ILE A 94 14.52 -4.51 10.99
N MET A 95 14.23 -5.63 10.33
CA MET A 95 15.05 -6.23 9.29
C MET A 95 14.18 -6.49 8.05
N PHE A 96 14.81 -6.67 6.89
CA PHE A 96 14.11 -7.01 5.65
C PHE A 96 14.69 -8.28 5.02
N GLY A 97 13.82 -9.16 4.52
CA GLY A 97 14.21 -10.41 3.86
C GLY A 97 13.65 -11.65 4.54
N GLU A 98 14.36 -12.77 4.44
CA GLU A 98 13.98 -14.02 5.10
C GLU A 98 14.75 -14.21 6.41
N ALA A 99 14.23 -15.02 7.33
CA ALA A 99 14.85 -15.20 8.65
C ALA A 99 16.33 -15.63 8.57
N CYS A 100 16.71 -16.38 7.54
CA CYS A 100 18.07 -16.86 7.32
C CYS A 100 18.99 -15.85 6.60
N SER A 101 18.44 -14.76 6.04
CA SER A 101 19.16 -13.83 5.16
C SER A 101 18.71 -12.37 5.32
N ALA A 102 18.17 -12.03 6.49
CA ALA A 102 17.58 -10.72 6.73
C ALA A 102 18.64 -9.62 6.86
N VAL A 103 18.44 -8.52 6.14
CA VAL A 103 19.26 -7.32 6.20
C VAL A 103 18.77 -6.45 7.37
N PRO A 104 19.62 -6.11 8.35
CA PRO A 104 19.24 -5.22 9.45
C PRO A 104 19.05 -3.79 8.94
N LEU A 105 17.92 -3.15 9.29
CA LEU A 105 17.58 -1.79 8.83
C LEU A 105 17.47 -0.80 9.99
N TYR A 106 16.94 -1.24 11.13
CA TYR A 106 16.70 -0.37 12.28
C TYR A 106 16.91 -1.14 13.58
N LYS A 107 17.44 -0.46 14.60
CA LYS A 107 17.48 -0.92 15.99
C LYS A 107 17.23 0.27 16.89
N ARG A 108 16.27 0.16 17.79
CA ARG A 108 15.99 1.16 18.82
C ARG A 108 17.21 1.27 19.72
N ARG A 109 17.69 2.50 19.91
CA ARG A 109 18.78 2.80 20.86
C ARG A 109 18.28 2.62 22.29
#